data_AF-A0A924VAP7-F1
#
_entry.id   AF-A0A924VAP7-F1
#
_cell.length_a   1.000
_cell.length_b   1.000
_cell.length_c   1.000
_cell.angle_alpha   90.00
_cell.angle_beta   90.00
_cell.angle_gamma   90.00
#
_symmetry.space_group_name_H-M   'P 1'
#
loop_
_entity.id
_entity.type
_entity.pdbx_description
1 polymer ?
#
loop_
_entity_poly.entity_id
_entity_poly.type
_entity_poly.pdbx_seq_one_letter_code
_entity_poly.pdbx_strand_id
1 'polypeptide(L)'
;MRSDLTTEMATKPHYPILDGLRGVAAIIVVTFHLAEPFSTSNLDKFVNHGYLAVDFFFLLSGFVIGYAYDDRWNKTTVGIFLKRRIERLQPMVVLGMTLGAIGFYFTDSTLWPLIHTIPLWKMLLVMLIGYTILPVPLSLDIRGWAEMHPLNSVGWSLFFEYIANILYAVWIRKFSILALSILVGIAAIALTHLAITNGDVSGGWTLNLEQVR
;
A
#
# COMPACT_ATOMS: atom_id res chain seq x y z
N MET A 1 3.41 -25.27 47.91
CA MET A 1 4.11 -26.03 46.86
C MET A 1 3.53 -25.59 45.52
N ARG A 2 4.36 -24.88 44.74
CA ARG A 2 4.24 -24.49 43.31
C ARG A 2 2.95 -23.81 42.83
N SER A 3 3.03 -22.48 42.72
CA SER A 3 2.24 -21.67 41.81
C SER A 3 2.76 -21.90 40.37
N ASP A 4 2.03 -22.69 39.58
CA ASP A 4 2.20 -22.71 38.13
C ASP A 4 1.58 -21.45 37.54
N LEU A 5 2.29 -20.33 37.67
CA LEU A 5 2.07 -19.14 36.87
C LEU A 5 2.72 -19.38 35.51
N THR A 6 2.03 -20.10 34.64
CA THR A 6 2.25 -19.93 33.21
C THR A 6 1.92 -18.47 32.90
N THR A 7 2.95 -17.64 32.79
CA THR A 7 2.85 -16.29 32.26
C THR A 7 2.43 -16.42 30.80
N GLU A 8 1.14 -16.69 30.54
CA GLU A 8 0.52 -16.37 29.28
C GLU A 8 0.85 -14.90 29.03
N MET A 9 1.63 -14.64 27.99
CA MET A 9 1.93 -13.28 27.59
C MET A 9 0.61 -12.61 27.26
N ALA A 10 0.08 -11.81 28.19
CA ALA A 10 -1.15 -11.06 27.99
C ALA A 10 -1.16 -10.46 26.58
N THR A 11 -2.14 -10.84 25.78
CA THR A 11 -2.35 -10.26 24.46
C THR A 11 -2.57 -8.76 24.64
N LYS A 12 -1.83 -7.93 23.89
CA LYS A 12 -2.02 -6.48 23.99
C LYS A 12 -3.50 -6.16 23.68
N PRO A 13 -4.13 -5.23 24.40
CA PRO A 13 -5.51 -4.84 24.15
C PRO A 13 -5.71 -4.55 22.66
N HIS A 14 -6.70 -5.22 22.07
CA HIS A 14 -7.16 -4.86 20.74
C HIS A 14 -7.91 -3.54 20.83
N TYR A 15 -7.79 -2.70 19.79
CA TYR A 15 -8.48 -1.41 19.73
C TYR A 15 -9.59 -1.48 18.67
N PRO A 16 -10.84 -1.82 19.03
CA PRO A 16 -11.95 -1.89 18.07
C PRO A 16 -12.17 -0.58 17.31
N ILE A 17 -11.85 0.55 17.94
CA ILE A 17 -11.94 1.87 17.30
C ILE A 17 -11.02 1.97 16.07
N LEU A 18 -9.83 1.37 16.10
CA LEU A 18 -8.90 1.38 14.96
C LEU A 18 -9.44 0.56 13.79
N ASP A 19 -10.15 -0.54 14.08
CA ASP A 19 -10.84 -1.29 13.04
C ASP A 19 -12.01 -0.50 12.44
N GLY A 20 -12.76 0.22 13.29
CA GLY A 20 -13.80 1.15 12.84
C GLY A 20 -13.26 2.23 11.91
N LEU A 21 -12.14 2.89 12.29
CA LEU A 21 -11.50 3.88 11.44
C LEU A 21 -10.97 3.31 10.13
N ARG A 22 -10.39 2.09 10.14
CA ARG A 22 -10.01 1.37 8.90
C ARG A 22 -11.21 1.16 7.99
N GLY A 23 -12.37 0.79 8.54
CA GLY A 23 -13.61 0.60 7.79
C GLY A 23 -14.09 1.89 7.11
N VAL A 24 -14.09 3.00 7.86
CA VAL A 24 -14.45 4.32 7.30
C VAL A 24 -13.47 4.73 6.19
N ALA A 25 -12.16 4.57 6.42
CA ALA A 25 -11.14 4.86 5.40
C ALA A 25 -11.33 4.00 4.14
N ALA A 26 -11.66 2.72 4.27
CA ALA A 26 -11.93 1.84 3.14
C ALA A 26 -13.15 2.30 2.32
N ILE A 27 -14.23 2.73 2.98
CA ILE A 27 -15.43 3.27 2.31
C ILE A 27 -15.08 4.55 1.55
N ILE A 28 -14.26 5.43 2.13
CA ILE A 28 -13.79 6.65 1.46
C ILE A 28 -13.01 6.31 0.18
N VAL A 29 -12.08 5.35 0.24
CA VAL A 29 -11.28 4.91 -0.93
C VAL A 29 -12.17 4.31 -2.02
N VAL A 30 -13.12 3.44 -1.65
CA VAL A 30 -14.04 2.85 -2.64
C VAL A 30 -14.92 3.92 -3.27
N THR A 31 -15.45 4.85 -2.47
CA THR A 31 -16.28 5.94 -2.98
C THR A 31 -15.48 6.86 -3.90
N PHE A 32 -14.22 7.14 -3.56
CA PHE A 32 -13.29 7.90 -4.41
C PHE A 32 -13.18 7.28 -5.81
N HIS A 33 -12.85 5.99 -5.88
CA HIS A 33 -12.65 5.31 -7.17
C HIS A 33 -13.95 5.08 -7.94
N LEU A 34 -15.09 4.94 -7.26
CA LEU A 34 -16.40 4.86 -7.93
C LEU A 34 -16.83 6.21 -8.51
N ALA A 35 -16.51 7.33 -7.83
CA ALA A 35 -16.92 8.67 -8.28
C ALA A 35 -15.95 9.29 -9.30
N GLU A 36 -14.67 8.90 -9.28
CA GLU A 36 -13.62 9.49 -10.11
C GLU A 36 -13.93 9.45 -11.61
N PRO A 37 -14.37 8.33 -12.23
CA PRO A 37 -14.68 8.28 -13.65
C PRO A 37 -15.85 9.18 -14.09
N PHE A 38 -16.70 9.60 -13.15
CA PHE A 38 -17.85 10.46 -13.42
C PHE A 38 -17.55 11.96 -13.28
N SER A 39 -16.33 12.31 -12.87
CA SER A 39 -15.95 13.69 -12.58
C SER A 39 -15.18 14.29 -13.75
N THR A 40 -15.43 15.56 -14.05
CA THR A 40 -14.78 16.30 -15.15
C THR A 40 -13.55 17.07 -14.70
N SER A 41 -13.40 17.30 -13.40
CA SER A 41 -12.32 18.03 -12.77
C SER A 41 -12.16 17.61 -11.30
N ASN A 42 -11.18 18.17 -10.60
CA ASN A 42 -11.08 18.01 -9.15
C ASN A 42 -12.15 18.82 -8.38
N LEU A 43 -12.84 19.77 -9.02
CA LEU A 43 -13.83 20.64 -8.36
C LEU A 43 -15.21 19.98 -8.22
N ASP A 44 -15.54 19.02 -9.09
CA ASP A 44 -16.81 18.29 -9.12
C ASP A 44 -16.68 16.83 -8.62
N LYS A 45 -15.46 16.39 -8.28
CA LYS A 45 -15.23 15.11 -7.59
C LYS A 45 -15.91 15.10 -6.21
N PHE A 46 -16.91 14.22 -6.06
CA PHE A 46 -17.67 14.05 -4.80
C PHE A 46 -16.76 13.80 -3.59
N VAL A 47 -15.69 13.02 -3.77
CA VAL A 47 -14.66 12.77 -2.75
C VAL A 47 -13.30 13.14 -3.33
N ASN A 48 -13.00 14.42 -3.58
CA ASN A 48 -11.75 14.81 -4.24
C ASN A 48 -10.48 14.35 -3.51
N HIS A 49 -10.45 14.42 -2.17
CA HIS A 49 -9.27 14.07 -1.37
C HIS A 49 -9.29 12.62 -0.84
N GLY A 50 -10.07 11.73 -1.45
CA GLY A 50 -10.23 10.37 -0.96
C GLY A 50 -8.94 9.54 -0.97
N TYR A 51 -7.97 9.90 -1.82
CA TYR A 51 -6.64 9.28 -1.83
C TYR A 51 -5.89 9.42 -0.49
N LEU A 52 -6.15 10.46 0.31
CA LEU A 52 -5.53 10.65 1.64
C LEU A 52 -5.92 9.57 2.66
N ALA A 53 -7.01 8.83 2.40
CA ALA A 53 -7.36 7.68 3.23
C ALA A 53 -6.31 6.56 3.15
N VAL A 54 -5.52 6.49 2.07
CA VAL A 54 -4.38 5.56 1.93
C VAL A 54 -3.23 5.97 2.86
N ASP A 55 -2.93 7.26 2.99
CA ASP A 55 -1.94 7.76 3.96
C ASP A 55 -2.35 7.40 5.40
N PHE A 56 -3.65 7.52 5.69
CA PHE A 56 -4.19 7.08 6.97
C PHE A 56 -3.96 5.57 7.22
N PHE A 57 -4.13 4.71 6.21
CA PHE A 57 -3.80 3.29 6.32
C PHE A 57 -2.31 3.06 6.63
N PHE A 58 -1.40 3.81 5.99
CA PHE A 58 0.04 3.71 6.27
C PHE A 58 0.38 4.14 7.70
N LEU A 59 -0.16 5.27 8.17
CA LEU A 59 0.03 5.73 9.54
C LEU A 59 -0.45 4.69 10.56
N LEU A 60 -1.64 4.13 10.34
CA LEU A 60 -2.21 3.12 11.22
C LEU A 60 -1.43 1.81 11.14
N SER A 61 -0.91 1.43 9.96
CA SER A 61 -0.02 0.28 9.81
C SER A 61 1.24 0.43 10.66
N GLY A 62 1.92 1.58 10.56
CA GLY A 62 3.10 1.90 11.36
C GLY A 62 2.82 1.86 12.86
N PHE A 63 1.73 2.48 13.31
CA PHE A 63 1.29 2.42 14.71
C PHE A 63 1.07 0.99 15.19
N VAL A 64 0.31 0.18 14.44
CA VAL A 64 -0.02 -1.21 14.82
C VAL A 64 1.24 -2.07 14.85
N ILE A 65 2.18 -1.85 13.92
CA ILE A 65 3.46 -2.58 13.90
C ILE A 65 4.30 -2.23 15.12
N GLY A 66 4.55 -0.94 15.39
CA GLY A 66 5.32 -0.51 16.57
C GLY A 66 4.68 -0.99 17.86
N TYR A 67 3.36 -0.78 18.01
CA TYR A 67 2.61 -1.26 19.16
C TYR A 67 2.70 -2.77 19.35
N ALA A 68 2.61 -3.57 18.28
CA ALA A 68 2.62 -5.03 18.42
C ALA A 68 4.03 -5.61 18.66
N TYR A 69 5.10 -4.98 18.14
CA TYR A 69 6.41 -5.62 18.02
C TYR A 69 7.57 -4.96 18.77
N ASP A 70 7.53 -3.66 19.08
CA ASP A 70 8.68 -2.94 19.65
C ASP A 70 9.17 -3.58 20.97
N ASP A 71 8.26 -3.82 21.91
CA ASP A 71 8.60 -4.41 23.22
C ASP A 71 8.88 -5.93 23.17
N ARG A 72 8.59 -6.57 22.03
CA ARG A 72 8.62 -8.04 21.88
C ARG A 72 9.73 -8.52 20.97
N TRP A 73 10.64 -7.63 20.57
CA TRP A 73 11.67 -7.99 19.60
C TRP A 73 12.63 -9.08 20.11
N ASN A 74 12.86 -9.17 21.42
CA ASN A 74 13.67 -10.23 22.03
C ASN A 74 13.07 -11.64 21.88
N LYS A 75 11.80 -11.74 21.48
CA LYS A 75 11.07 -13.01 21.27
C LYS A 75 10.73 -13.25 19.79
N THR A 76 11.24 -12.43 18.89
CA THR A 76 11.01 -12.53 17.45
C THR A 76 12.31 -12.38 16.68
N THR A 77 12.32 -12.79 15.42
CA THR A 77 13.42 -12.52 14.49
C THR A 77 12.89 -11.75 13.29
N VAL A 78 13.79 -11.13 12.52
CA VAL A 78 13.42 -10.48 11.25
C VAL A 78 12.67 -11.46 10.34
N GLY A 79 13.16 -12.71 10.22
CA GLY A 79 12.51 -13.74 9.41
C GLY A 79 11.11 -14.12 9.90
N ILE A 80 10.92 -14.29 11.21
CA ILE A 80 9.60 -14.59 11.78
C ILE A 80 8.63 -13.42 11.57
N PHE A 81 9.09 -12.18 11.77
CA PHE A 81 8.29 -10.99 11.52
C PHE A 81 7.86 -10.92 10.05
N LEU A 82 8.80 -10.99 9.11
CA LEU A 82 8.52 -10.91 7.68
C LEU A 82 7.60 -12.04 7.20
N LYS A 83 7.79 -13.26 7.71
CA LYS A 83 6.90 -14.40 7.42
C LYS A 83 5.45 -14.07 7.79
N ARG A 84 5.21 -13.54 9.00
CA ARG A 84 3.86 -13.12 9.44
C ARG A 84 3.28 -12.00 8.57
N ARG A 85 4.12 -11.10 8.06
CA ARG A 85 3.67 -10.04 7.14
C ARG A 85 3.26 -10.63 5.79
N ILE A 86 4.03 -11.57 5.25
CA ILE A 86 3.68 -12.29 4.01
C ILE A 86 2.38 -13.07 4.18
N GLU A 87 2.24 -13.86 5.24
CA GLU A 87 1.00 -14.62 5.53
C GLU A 87 -0.25 -13.72 5.59
N ARG A 88 -0.09 -12.47 6.04
CA ARG A 88 -1.17 -11.49 6.13
C ARG A 88 -1.47 -10.79 4.81
N LEU A 89 -0.44 -10.33 4.09
CA LEU A 89 -0.61 -9.43 2.93
C LEU A 89 -0.75 -10.21 1.62
N GLN A 90 -0.01 -11.30 1.47
CA GLN A 90 0.09 -12.07 0.23
C GLN A 90 -1.24 -12.65 -0.27
N PRO A 91 -2.15 -13.15 0.59
CA PRO A 91 -3.45 -13.64 0.12
C PRO A 91 -4.25 -12.55 -0.61
N MET A 92 -4.21 -11.32 -0.11
CA MET A 92 -4.91 -10.19 -0.72
C MET A 92 -4.25 -9.73 -2.01
N VAL A 93 -2.91 -9.81 -2.12
CA VAL A 93 -2.19 -9.54 -3.37
C VAL A 93 -2.63 -10.52 -4.46
N VAL A 94 -2.60 -11.83 -4.16
CA VAL A 94 -2.98 -12.87 -5.13
C VAL A 94 -4.44 -12.70 -5.55
N LEU A 95 -5.34 -12.45 -4.60
CA LEU A 95 -6.75 -12.20 -4.91
C LEU A 95 -6.93 -10.98 -5.83
N GLY A 96 -6.33 -9.84 -5.48
CA GLY A 96 -6.45 -8.60 -6.26
C GLY A 96 -5.92 -8.74 -7.68
N MET A 97 -4.75 -9.37 -7.85
CA MET A 97 -4.16 -9.62 -9.17
C MET A 97 -5.00 -10.59 -10.00
N THR A 98 -5.58 -11.61 -9.38
CA THR A 98 -6.45 -12.58 -10.05
C THR A 98 -7.75 -11.93 -10.52
N LEU A 99 -8.40 -11.15 -9.65
CA LEU A 99 -9.61 -10.39 -10.01
C LEU A 99 -9.32 -9.38 -11.12
N GLY A 100 -8.18 -8.71 -11.05
CA GLY A 100 -7.66 -7.83 -12.09
C GLY A 100 -7.49 -8.53 -13.44
N ALA A 101 -6.86 -9.70 -13.45
CA ALA A 101 -6.69 -10.52 -14.65
C ALA A 101 -8.02 -11.00 -15.25
N ILE A 102 -8.97 -11.42 -14.41
CA ILE A 102 -10.32 -11.83 -14.83
C ILE A 102 -11.05 -10.64 -15.48
N GLY A 103 -10.93 -9.45 -14.88
CA GLY A 103 -11.57 -8.22 -15.36
C GLY A 103 -10.88 -7.55 -16.54
N PHE A 104 -9.62 -7.90 -16.83
CA PHE A 104 -8.72 -7.10 -17.68
C PHE A 104 -9.32 -6.73 -19.04
N TYR A 105 -9.79 -7.71 -19.81
CA TYR A 105 -10.35 -7.46 -21.14
C TYR A 105 -11.71 -6.75 -21.12
N PHE A 106 -12.44 -6.80 -20.01
CA PHE A 106 -13.70 -6.07 -19.84
C PHE A 106 -13.49 -4.57 -19.59
N THR A 107 -12.26 -4.17 -19.28
CA THR A 107 -11.92 -2.76 -19.07
C THR A 107 -11.50 -2.04 -20.35
N ASP A 108 -11.43 -2.70 -21.52
CA ASP A 108 -11.03 -2.04 -22.78
C ASP A 108 -11.82 -0.76 -23.06
N SER A 109 -11.10 0.36 -23.17
CA SER A 109 -11.68 1.68 -23.34
C SER A 109 -10.64 2.68 -23.86
N THR A 110 -11.09 3.88 -24.22
CA THR A 110 -10.19 4.98 -24.65
C THR A 110 -9.21 5.42 -23.57
N LEU A 111 -9.49 5.13 -22.29
CA LEU A 111 -8.58 5.41 -21.17
C LEU A 111 -7.41 4.43 -21.09
N TRP A 112 -7.60 3.19 -21.56
CA TRP A 112 -6.59 2.14 -21.51
C TRP A 112 -6.35 1.57 -22.92
N PRO A 113 -5.62 2.32 -23.77
CA PRO A 113 -5.60 2.10 -25.21
C PRO A 113 -4.88 0.81 -25.63
N LEU A 114 -4.13 0.16 -24.74
CA LEU A 114 -3.36 -1.04 -25.11
C LEU A 114 -4.15 -2.34 -24.96
N ILE A 115 -5.24 -2.39 -24.18
CA ILE A 115 -5.87 -3.64 -23.71
C ILE A 115 -6.20 -4.60 -24.88
N HIS A 116 -6.86 -4.12 -25.94
CA HIS A 116 -7.23 -4.93 -27.11
C HIS A 116 -6.03 -5.50 -27.90
N THR A 117 -4.82 -4.96 -27.71
CA THR A 117 -3.60 -5.44 -28.38
C THR A 117 -2.85 -6.50 -27.58
N ILE A 118 -3.18 -6.68 -26.30
CA ILE A 118 -2.39 -7.51 -25.39
C ILE A 118 -2.78 -8.99 -25.53
N PRO A 119 -1.84 -9.87 -25.94
CA PRO A 119 -2.11 -11.30 -26.00
C PRO A 119 -2.22 -11.88 -24.59
N LEU A 120 -3.04 -12.94 -24.45
CA LEU A 120 -3.32 -13.59 -23.17
C LEU A 120 -2.06 -13.96 -22.38
N TRP A 121 -1.04 -14.49 -23.04
CA TRP A 121 0.20 -14.89 -22.37
C TRP A 121 0.92 -13.72 -21.70
N LYS A 122 0.86 -12.51 -22.30
CA LYS A 122 1.51 -11.32 -21.73
C LYS A 122 0.76 -10.85 -20.50
N MET A 123 -0.58 -10.89 -20.53
CA MET A 123 -1.41 -10.65 -19.34
C MET A 123 -1.10 -11.66 -18.22
N LEU A 124 -1.02 -12.95 -18.54
CA LEU A 124 -0.68 -14.00 -17.56
C LEU A 124 0.73 -13.84 -16.99
N LEU A 125 1.71 -13.40 -17.79
CA LEU A 125 3.05 -13.07 -17.32
C LEU A 125 3.02 -11.90 -16.32
N VAL A 126 2.31 -10.81 -16.64
CA VAL A 126 2.14 -9.68 -15.73
C VAL A 126 1.40 -10.09 -14.45
N MET A 127 0.43 -11.00 -14.54
CA MET A 127 -0.25 -11.58 -13.37
C MET A 127 0.72 -12.35 -12.48
N LEU A 128 1.57 -13.19 -13.06
CA LEU A 128 2.56 -13.97 -12.31
C LEU A 128 3.59 -13.07 -11.60
N ILE A 129 4.06 -12.01 -12.27
CA ILE A 129 4.92 -10.99 -11.65
C ILE A 129 4.14 -10.23 -10.56
N GLY A 130 2.88 -9.88 -10.83
CA GLY A 130 1.99 -9.22 -9.88
C GLY A 130 1.78 -10.02 -8.59
N TYR A 131 1.72 -11.35 -8.68
CA TYR A 131 1.67 -12.21 -7.49
C TYR A 131 2.89 -12.04 -6.59
N THR A 132 4.06 -11.65 -7.11
CA THR A 132 5.23 -11.37 -6.25
C THR A 132 5.25 -9.96 -5.69
N ILE A 133 4.21 -9.16 -5.92
CA ILE A 133 4.11 -7.72 -5.63
C ILE A 133 5.26 -6.88 -6.24
N LEU A 134 6.04 -7.44 -7.16
CA LEU A 134 7.14 -6.70 -7.79
C LEU A 134 6.55 -5.78 -8.86
N PRO A 135 7.05 -4.54 -8.95
CA PRO A 135 6.60 -3.61 -9.97
C PRO A 135 7.08 -4.07 -11.34
N VAL A 136 6.25 -3.92 -12.36
CA VAL A 136 6.68 -4.14 -13.74
C VAL A 136 7.34 -2.86 -14.30
N PRO A 137 8.38 -2.98 -15.13
CA PRO A 137 8.92 -1.83 -15.85
C PRO A 137 7.90 -1.25 -16.83
N LEU A 138 8.10 0.01 -17.24
CA LEU A 138 7.22 0.69 -18.22
C LEU A 138 7.09 -0.07 -19.55
N SER A 139 8.10 -0.85 -19.95
CA SER A 139 8.06 -1.70 -21.15
C SER A 139 7.07 -2.89 -21.05
N LEU A 140 6.68 -3.25 -19.83
CA LEU A 140 5.69 -4.30 -19.53
C LEU A 140 4.33 -3.71 -19.11
N ASP A 141 4.10 -2.41 -19.34
CA ASP A 141 2.75 -1.86 -19.25
C ASP A 141 1.83 -2.53 -20.29
N ILE A 142 0.69 -2.97 -19.81
CA ILE A 142 -0.36 -3.65 -20.59
C ILE A 142 -1.66 -2.82 -20.67
N ARG A 143 -1.77 -1.71 -19.92
CA ARG A 143 -2.91 -0.80 -19.97
C ARG A 143 -2.62 0.45 -20.80
N GLY A 144 -1.36 0.89 -20.85
CA GLY A 144 -0.97 2.16 -21.46
C GLY A 144 -1.10 3.35 -20.52
N TRP A 145 -1.06 3.10 -19.21
CA TRP A 145 -1.22 4.08 -18.13
C TRP A 145 0.02 4.21 -17.24
N ALA A 146 1.14 3.61 -17.65
CA ALA A 146 2.44 3.64 -16.97
C ALA A 146 2.41 3.10 -15.51
N GLU A 147 1.44 2.26 -15.15
CA GLU A 147 1.31 1.76 -13.78
C GLU A 147 2.33 0.68 -13.47
N MET A 148 2.85 0.69 -12.24
CA MET A 148 3.76 -0.35 -11.76
C MET A 148 3.05 -1.70 -11.53
N HIS A 149 1.72 -1.69 -11.38
CA HIS A 149 0.88 -2.88 -11.23
C HIS A 149 -0.37 -2.83 -12.15
N PRO A 150 -0.21 -3.08 -13.47
CA PRO A 150 -1.27 -2.92 -14.47
C PRO A 150 -2.47 -3.88 -14.39
N LEU A 151 -2.50 -4.82 -13.44
CA LEU A 151 -3.69 -5.64 -13.19
C LEU A 151 -4.43 -5.20 -11.94
N ASN A 152 -3.76 -4.49 -11.05
CA ASN A 152 -4.33 -3.99 -9.81
C ASN A 152 -3.63 -2.67 -9.47
N SER A 153 -4.21 -1.55 -9.93
CA SER A 153 -3.56 -0.25 -9.85
C SER A 153 -3.19 0.08 -8.41
N VAL A 154 -4.12 -0.13 -7.46
CA VAL A 154 -3.92 0.10 -6.01
C VAL A 154 -2.87 -0.83 -5.36
N GLY A 155 -2.33 -1.81 -6.09
CA GLY A 155 -1.24 -2.69 -5.63
C GLY A 155 0.03 -1.94 -5.20
N TRP A 156 0.24 -0.72 -5.70
CA TRP A 156 1.38 0.13 -5.35
C TRP A 156 1.44 0.39 -3.83
N SER A 157 0.28 0.52 -3.19
CA SER A 157 0.20 0.77 -1.75
C SER A 157 0.72 -0.43 -0.94
N LEU A 158 0.39 -1.66 -1.36
CA LEU A 158 0.89 -2.88 -0.74
C LEU A 158 2.39 -3.06 -1.00
N PHE A 159 2.88 -2.70 -2.18
CA PHE A 159 4.32 -2.71 -2.47
C PHE A 159 5.10 -1.83 -1.49
N PHE A 160 4.68 -0.58 -1.26
CA PHE A 160 5.34 0.27 -0.25
C PHE A 160 5.14 -0.21 1.18
N GLU A 161 3.99 -0.82 1.50
CA GLU A 161 3.80 -1.47 2.80
C GLU A 161 4.83 -2.60 3.00
N TYR A 162 5.12 -3.42 1.99
CA TYR A 162 6.18 -4.43 2.07
C TYR A 162 7.56 -3.80 2.29
N ILE A 163 7.90 -2.74 1.54
CA ILE A 163 9.15 -2.00 1.73
C ILE A 163 9.25 -1.45 3.16
N ALA A 164 8.20 -0.80 3.65
CA ALA A 164 8.14 -0.23 4.99
C ALA A 164 8.32 -1.31 6.07
N ASN A 165 7.70 -2.48 5.91
CA ASN A 165 7.89 -3.61 6.83
C ASN A 165 9.35 -4.10 6.86
N ILE A 166 10.01 -4.18 5.71
CA ILE A 166 11.43 -4.56 5.62
C ILE A 166 12.31 -3.49 6.28
N LEU A 167 12.12 -2.22 5.94
CA LEU A 167 12.87 -1.11 6.51
C LEU A 167 12.70 -1.02 8.03
N TYR A 168 11.48 -1.21 8.53
CA TYR A 168 11.18 -1.28 9.95
C TYR A 168 11.93 -2.43 10.63
N ALA A 169 11.82 -3.65 10.12
CA ALA A 169 12.41 -4.84 10.74
C ALA A 169 13.95 -4.79 10.78
N VAL A 170 14.57 -4.22 9.75
CA VAL A 170 16.03 -4.18 9.60
C VAL A 170 16.66 -2.97 10.27
N TRP A 171 16.04 -1.78 10.11
CA TRP A 171 16.68 -0.51 10.42
C TRP A 171 15.85 0.43 11.31
N ILE A 172 14.66 0.85 10.88
CA ILE A 172 13.93 1.98 11.49
C ILE A 172 13.57 1.72 12.96
N ARG A 173 13.24 0.48 13.34
CA ARG A 173 12.94 0.13 14.75
C ARG A 173 14.10 0.38 15.72
N LYS A 174 15.33 0.54 15.22
CA LYS A 174 16.54 0.80 16.02
C LYS A 174 16.81 2.29 16.22
N PHE A 175 15.99 3.17 15.62
CA PHE A 175 16.20 4.61 15.70
C PHE A 175 15.92 5.11 17.12
N SER A 176 16.74 6.06 17.56
CA SER A 176 16.40 6.86 18.74
C SER A 176 15.23 7.79 18.40
N ILE A 177 14.56 8.31 19.43
CA ILE A 177 13.50 9.32 19.26
C ILE A 177 14.03 10.52 18.47
N LEU A 178 15.27 10.94 18.69
CA LEU A 178 15.89 12.03 17.93
C LEU A 178 16.02 11.71 16.44
N ALA A 179 16.55 10.52 16.09
CA ALA A 179 16.69 10.11 14.70
C ALA A 179 15.33 9.97 14.02
N LEU A 180 14.32 9.45 14.73
CA LEU A 180 12.95 9.36 14.22
C LEU A 180 12.33 10.75 14.02
N SER A 181 12.52 11.69 14.95
CA SER A 181 12.06 13.08 14.81
C SER A 181 12.70 13.78 13.62
N ILE A 182 14.00 13.56 13.38
CA ILE A 182 14.70 14.10 12.20
C ILE A 182 14.12 13.50 10.91
N LEU A 183 13.92 12.17 10.87
CA LEU A 183 13.32 11.51 9.71
C LEU A 183 11.92 12.06 9.40
N VAL A 184 11.08 12.22 10.43
CA VAL A 184 9.74 12.81 10.29
C VAL A 184 9.82 14.25 9.80
N GLY A 185 10.75 15.05 10.33
CA GLY A 185 10.98 16.43 9.87
C GLY A 185 11.36 16.50 8.39
N ILE A 186 12.29 15.64 7.94
CA ILE A 186 12.69 15.56 6.53
C ILE A 186 11.50 15.13 5.65
N ALA A 187 10.75 14.10 6.06
CA ALA A 187 9.58 13.64 5.32
C ALA A 187 8.50 14.73 5.21
N ALA A 188 8.26 15.49 6.28
CA ALA A 188 7.31 16.60 6.28
C ALA A 188 7.73 17.72 5.33
N ILE A 189 9.02 18.07 5.29
CA ILE A 189 9.55 19.06 4.33
C ILE A 189 9.39 18.55 2.90
N ALA A 190 9.75 17.28 2.63
CA ALA A 190 9.63 16.69 1.30
C ALA A 190 8.17 16.65 0.81
N LEU A 191 7.23 16.24 1.67
CA LEU A 191 5.80 16.24 1.35
C LEU A 191 5.25 17.64 1.13
N THR A 192 5.68 18.62 1.94
CA THR A 192 5.28 20.02 1.77
C THR A 192 5.80 20.58 0.44
N HIS A 193 7.05 20.25 0.09
CA HIS A 193 7.62 20.64 -1.19
C HIS A 193 6.81 20.07 -2.35
N LEU A 194 6.54 18.76 -2.33
CA LEU A 194 5.72 18.07 -3.34
C LEU A 194 4.32 18.69 -3.48
N ALA A 195 3.65 18.95 -2.36
CA ALA A 195 2.32 19.55 -2.34
C ALA A 195 2.31 20.95 -2.98
N ILE A 196 3.34 21.76 -2.73
CA ILE A 196 3.46 23.11 -3.29
C ILE A 196 3.80 23.07 -4.78
N THR A 197 4.67 22.14 -5.21
CA THR A 197 5.11 22.06 -6.61
C THR A 197 4.06 21.44 -7.52
N ASN A 198 3.36 20.40 -7.06
CA ASN A 198 2.43 19.63 -7.88
C ASN A 198 0.97 20.03 -7.66
N GLY A 199 0.66 20.77 -6.58
CA GLY A 199 -0.70 21.18 -6.23
C GLY A 199 -1.53 20.09 -5.53
N ASP A 200 -0.98 18.88 -5.39
CA ASP A 200 -1.49 17.78 -4.60
C ASP A 200 -0.35 16.85 -4.16
N VAL A 201 -0.67 15.79 -3.40
CA VAL A 201 0.29 14.75 -2.98
C VAL A 201 -0.07 13.38 -3.57
N SER A 202 -0.85 13.36 -4.65
CA SER A 202 -1.23 12.13 -5.34
C SER A 202 -0.03 11.63 -6.16
N GLY A 203 0.41 10.41 -5.88
CA GLY A 203 1.51 9.81 -6.63
C GLY A 203 1.90 8.42 -6.14
N GLY A 204 3.02 7.92 -6.68
CA GLY A 204 3.65 6.68 -6.23
C GLY A 204 3.20 5.40 -6.93
N TRP A 205 2.26 5.44 -7.88
CA TRP A 205 1.80 4.23 -8.61
C TRP A 205 2.52 3.95 -9.94
N THR A 206 3.50 4.76 -10.32
CA THR A 206 4.31 4.59 -11.53
C THR A 206 5.81 4.57 -11.23
N LEU A 207 6.59 4.20 -12.23
CA LEU A 207 8.05 4.29 -12.25
C LEU A 207 8.58 5.40 -13.19
N ASN A 208 7.69 6.24 -13.75
CA ASN A 208 8.12 7.35 -14.60
C ASN A 208 8.71 8.51 -13.76
N LEU A 209 9.64 9.26 -14.35
CA LEU A 209 10.29 10.39 -13.66
C LEU A 209 9.35 11.58 -13.45
N GLU A 210 8.23 11.67 -14.18
CA GLU A 210 7.30 12.80 -14.08
C GLU A 210 6.43 12.75 -12.82
N GLN A 211 6.05 11.55 -12.37
CA GLN A 211 5.27 11.36 -11.14
C GLN A 211 6.13 10.97 -9.93
N VAL A 212 7.46 10.87 -10.11
CA VAL A 212 8.44 10.64 -9.04
C VAL A 212 9.20 11.93 -8.64
N ARG A 213 8.91 13.05 -9.32
CA ARG A 213 9.42 14.40 -9.00
C ARG A 213 8.59 15.08 -7.91
#